data_AF-A0A660YZZ3-F1
#
_entry.id   AF-A0A660YZZ3-F1
#
_cell.length_a   1.000
_cell.length_b   1.000
_cell.length_c   1.000
_cell.angle_alpha   90.00
_cell.angle_beta   90.00
_cell.angle_gamma   90.00
#
_symmetry.space_group_name_H-M   'P 1'
#
loop_
_entity.id
_entity.type
_entity.pdbx_description
1 polymer ?
#
loop_
_entity_poly.entity_id
_entity_poly.type
_entity_poly.pdbx_seq_one_letter_code
_entity_poly.pdbx_strand_id
1 'polypeptide(L)'
;MRFCTTINCMDGRIQLPVIKYLQKRFNAEFVDSITEPGPNLILSKQTNSYLVESILARLKISVEKHMSVGAAVVGHYDCAGNPAKKDEQIKHIEESIRFVRRQYEELEIIGLWVDENWKVQEI
;
A
#
# COMPACT_ATOMS: atom_id res chain seq x y z
N MET A 1 -13.02 17.00 -4.58
CA MET A 1 -12.42 16.06 -3.60
C MET A 1 -11.25 15.37 -4.28
N ARG A 2 -10.11 15.22 -3.59
CA ARG A 2 -8.92 14.59 -4.16
C ARG A 2 -8.57 13.37 -3.32
N PHE A 3 -8.53 12.21 -3.97
CA PHE A 3 -8.30 10.92 -3.33
C PHE A 3 -6.92 10.38 -3.71
N CYS A 4 -6.29 9.66 -2.79
CA CYS A 4 -5.23 8.69 -3.10
C CYS A 4 -5.57 7.37 -2.41
N THR A 5 -4.85 6.30 -2.74
CA THR A 5 -5.09 4.96 -2.16
C THR A 5 -3.89 4.50 -1.34
N THR A 6 -4.14 3.82 -0.23
CA THR A 6 -3.12 3.04 0.49
C THR A 6 -3.50 1.57 0.49
N ILE A 7 -2.52 0.72 0.23
CA ILE A 7 -2.58 -0.73 0.39
C ILE A 7 -1.61 -1.09 1.52
N ASN A 8 -2.14 -1.18 2.74
CA ASN A 8 -1.33 -1.27 3.96
C ASN A 8 -1.86 -2.32 4.94
N CYS A 9 -1.04 -2.65 5.94
CA CYS A 9 -1.45 -3.60 6.97
C CYS A 9 -2.68 -3.07 7.73
N MET A 10 -3.51 -3.97 8.27
CA MET A 10 -4.59 -3.59 9.22
C MET A 10 -4.07 -3.05 10.56
N ASP A 11 -2.77 -3.09 10.81
CA ASP A 11 -2.14 -2.62 12.04
C ASP A 11 -2.49 -1.15 12.34
N GLY A 12 -3.15 -0.90 13.47
CA GLY A 12 -3.60 0.44 13.87
C GLY A 12 -2.47 1.44 14.07
N ARG A 13 -1.25 0.97 14.40
CA ARG A 13 -0.08 1.82 14.68
C ARG A 13 0.37 2.62 13.46
N ILE A 14 0.16 2.07 12.25
CA ILE A 14 0.66 2.66 11.00
C ILE A 14 -0.36 3.54 10.26
N GLN A 15 -1.65 3.48 10.62
CA GLN A 15 -2.71 4.11 9.82
C GLN A 15 -2.53 5.62 9.71
N LEU A 16 -2.46 6.33 10.84
CA LEU A 16 -2.32 7.79 10.85
C LEU A 16 -1.00 8.29 10.26
N PRO A 17 0.17 7.68 10.55
CA PRO A 17 1.42 8.04 9.88
C PRO A 17 1.32 7.96 8.34
N VAL A 18 0.78 6.85 7.82
CA VAL A 18 0.63 6.63 6.37
C VAL A 18 -0.35 7.60 5.75
N ILE A 19 -1.54 7.78 6.36
CA ILE A 19 -2.56 8.71 5.86
C ILE A 19 -2.00 10.13 5.76
N LYS A 20 -1.34 10.62 6.82
CA LYS A 20 -0.78 11.97 6.84
C LYS A 20 0.34 12.14 5.81
N TYR A 21 1.19 11.12 5.64
CA TYR A 21 2.23 11.14 4.63
C TYR A 21 1.61 11.26 3.22
N LEU A 22 0.62 10.42 2.91
CA LEU A 22 -0.01 10.37 1.59
C LEU A 22 -0.83 11.61 1.26
N GLN A 23 -1.59 12.15 2.22
CA GLN A 23 -2.30 13.43 2.04
C GLN A 23 -1.33 14.53 1.61
N LYS A 24 -0.17 14.63 2.26
CA LYS A 24 0.87 15.61 1.89
C LYS A 24 1.52 15.27 0.53
N ARG A 25 1.93 14.02 0.33
CA ARG A 25 2.69 13.57 -0.86
C ARG A 25 1.88 13.68 -2.16
N PHE A 26 0.58 13.39 -2.10
CA PHE A 26 -0.31 13.43 -3.26
C PHE A 26 -1.18 14.68 -3.32
N ASN A 27 -1.04 15.60 -2.36
CA ASN A 27 -1.96 16.72 -2.13
C ASN A 27 -3.43 16.25 -2.09
N ALA A 28 -3.66 15.12 -1.41
CA ALA A 28 -4.97 14.47 -1.33
C ALA A 28 -5.69 14.85 -0.03
N GLU A 29 -7.02 14.94 -0.11
CA GLU A 29 -7.89 15.19 1.03
C GLU A 29 -8.26 13.88 1.72
N PHE A 30 -8.53 12.84 0.93
CA PHE A 30 -8.98 11.53 1.40
C PHE A 30 -8.00 10.42 0.97
N VAL A 31 -7.86 9.42 1.84
CA VAL A 31 -7.01 8.25 1.57
C VAL A 31 -7.88 7.01 1.66
N ASP A 32 -8.22 6.43 0.52
CA ASP A 32 -8.89 5.14 0.47
C ASP A 32 -7.95 4.06 1.02
N SER A 33 -8.40 3.33 2.03
CA SER A 33 -7.54 2.37 2.74
C SER A 33 -7.96 0.94 2.44
N ILE A 34 -7.10 0.21 1.74
CA ILE A 34 -7.25 -1.21 1.43
C ILE A 34 -6.35 -1.98 2.39
N THR A 35 -6.96 -2.58 3.42
CA THR A 35 -6.22 -3.25 4.49
C THR A 35 -6.32 -4.76 4.42
N GLU A 36 -5.19 -5.43 4.65
CA GLU A 36 -5.06 -6.87 4.92
C GLU A 36 -3.91 -7.06 5.93
N PRO A 37 -3.74 -8.20 6.60
CA PRO A 37 -2.48 -8.50 7.27
C PRO A 37 -1.36 -8.74 6.23
N GLY A 38 -0.34 -7.87 6.21
CA GLY A 38 0.84 -8.02 5.34
C GLY A 38 0.57 -7.96 3.83
N PRO A 39 -0.14 -6.95 3.30
CA PRO A 39 -0.54 -6.93 1.89
C PRO A 39 0.63 -6.82 0.91
N ASN A 40 1.77 -6.24 1.34
CA ASN A 40 3.00 -6.25 0.56
C ASN A 40 3.50 -7.68 0.28
N LEU A 41 3.32 -8.61 1.22
CA LEU A 41 3.65 -10.02 0.98
C LEU A 41 2.63 -10.67 0.02
N ILE A 42 1.35 -10.42 0.23
CA ILE A 42 0.25 -10.96 -0.59
C ILE A 42 0.46 -10.59 -2.06
N LEU A 43 0.66 -9.30 -2.34
CA LEU A 43 0.86 -8.77 -3.69
C LEU A 43 2.23 -9.16 -4.28
N SER A 44 3.26 -9.34 -3.46
CA SER A 44 4.57 -9.82 -3.91
C SER A 44 4.52 -11.28 -4.36
N LYS A 45 4.01 -12.17 -3.51
CA LYS A 45 4.06 -13.62 -3.74
C LYS A 45 2.92 -14.14 -4.61
N GLN A 46 1.76 -13.48 -4.59
CA GLN A 46 0.58 -13.82 -5.39
C GLN A 46 0.12 -15.29 -5.23
N THR A 47 0.43 -15.92 -4.09
CA THR A 47 0.09 -17.33 -3.84
C THR A 47 -1.39 -17.54 -3.49
N ASN A 48 -2.08 -16.49 -3.04
CA ASN A 48 -3.51 -16.50 -2.77
C ASN A 48 -4.23 -15.58 -3.77
N SER A 49 -4.72 -16.15 -4.87
CA SER A 49 -5.38 -15.39 -5.93
C SER A 49 -6.63 -14.65 -5.45
N TYR A 50 -7.41 -15.24 -4.54
CA TYR A 50 -8.61 -14.61 -3.98
C TYR A 50 -8.28 -13.28 -3.27
N LEU A 51 -7.24 -13.27 -2.42
CA LEU A 51 -6.83 -12.03 -1.74
C LEU A 51 -6.27 -10.99 -2.71
N VAL A 52 -5.48 -11.43 -3.71
CA VAL A 52 -4.95 -10.55 -4.75
C VAL A 52 -6.10 -9.90 -5.54
N GLU A 53 -7.05 -10.69 -6.03
CA GLU A 53 -8.22 -10.21 -6.77
C GLU A 53 -9.08 -9.27 -5.93
N SER A 54 -9.27 -9.58 -4.64
CA SER A 54 -9.99 -8.72 -3.70
C SER A 54 -9.31 -7.35 -3.50
N ILE A 55 -7.98 -7.31 -3.41
CA ILE A 55 -7.22 -6.06 -3.32
C ILE A 55 -7.39 -5.26 -4.63
N LEU A 56 -7.21 -5.91 -5.79
CA LEU A 56 -7.33 -5.25 -7.10
C LEU A 56 -8.76 -4.74 -7.36
N ALA A 57 -9.79 -5.48 -6.96
CA ALA A 57 -11.18 -5.04 -7.11
C ALA A 57 -11.49 -3.77 -6.29
N ARG A 58 -10.95 -3.67 -5.07
CA ARG A 58 -11.08 -2.46 -4.23
C ARG A 58 -10.26 -1.31 -4.80
N LEU A 59 -9.04 -1.58 -5.29
CA LEU A 59 -8.20 -0.57 -5.93
C LEU A 59 -8.88 -0.02 -7.19
N LYS A 60 -9.50 -0.87 -8.00
CA LYS A 60 -10.29 -0.47 -9.17
C LYS A 60 -11.36 0.56 -8.83
N ILE A 61 -12.08 0.39 -7.72
CA ILE A 61 -13.08 1.38 -7.28
C ILE A 61 -12.41 2.72 -6.96
N SER A 62 -11.31 2.71 -6.21
CA SER A 62 -10.59 3.93 -5.87
C SER A 62 -10.07 4.66 -7.13
N VAL A 63 -9.55 3.91 -8.09
CA VAL A 63 -9.04 4.45 -9.36
C VAL A 63 -10.17 4.97 -10.26
N GLU A 64 -11.21 4.17 -10.52
CA GLU A 64 -12.23 4.50 -11.52
C GLU A 64 -13.37 5.38 -11.00
N LYS A 65 -13.67 5.33 -9.70
CA LYS A 65 -14.81 6.04 -9.11
C LYS A 65 -14.37 7.26 -8.31
N HIS A 66 -13.27 7.15 -7.57
CA HIS A 66 -12.72 8.27 -6.80
C HIS A 66 -11.63 9.03 -7.55
N MET A 67 -11.23 8.55 -8.74
CA MET A 67 -10.16 9.15 -9.56
C MET A 67 -8.88 9.33 -8.74
N SER A 68 -8.52 8.28 -8.00
CA SER A 68 -7.35 8.26 -7.13
C SER A 68 -6.11 8.74 -7.90
N VAL A 69 -5.42 9.75 -7.36
CA VAL A 69 -4.29 10.40 -8.05
C VAL A 69 -2.98 9.62 -7.92
N GLY A 70 -2.97 8.59 -7.07
CA GLY A 70 -1.82 7.72 -6.82
C GLY A 70 -2.14 6.70 -5.75
N ALA A 71 -1.34 5.64 -5.68
CA ALA A 71 -1.46 4.60 -4.69
C ALA A 71 -0.12 4.27 -4.02
N ALA A 72 -0.16 3.78 -2.79
CA ALA A 72 1.01 3.32 -2.07
C ALA A 72 0.86 1.88 -1.59
N VAL A 73 1.91 1.08 -1.75
CA VAL A 73 2.04 -0.23 -1.08
C VAL A 73 2.92 -0.07 0.16
N VAL A 74 2.44 -0.53 1.31
CA VAL A 74 3.10 -0.27 2.59
C VAL A 74 3.53 -1.57 3.29
N GLY A 75 4.80 -1.62 3.67
CA GLY A 75 5.31 -2.56 4.68
C GLY A 75 5.65 -1.82 5.98
N HIS A 76 5.76 -2.56 7.08
CA HIS A 76 6.08 -1.95 8.37
C HIS A 76 6.88 -2.86 9.29
N TYR A 77 7.59 -2.23 10.21
CA TYR A 77 8.28 -2.87 11.31
C TYR A 77 7.30 -3.68 12.17
N ASP A 78 7.74 -4.86 12.63
CA ASP A 78 6.97 -5.72 13.55
C ASP A 78 5.58 -6.12 13.01
N CYS A 79 5.54 -6.55 11.74
CA CYS A 79 4.32 -7.01 11.08
C CYS A 79 4.07 -8.51 11.31
N ALA A 80 2.94 -8.88 11.92
CA ALA A 80 2.55 -10.28 12.08
C ALA A 80 2.11 -10.92 10.74
N GLY A 81 1.49 -10.15 9.84
CA GLY A 81 1.04 -10.61 8.52
C GLY A 81 2.17 -10.79 7.51
N ASN A 82 3.33 -10.17 7.76
CA ASN A 82 4.55 -10.35 7.00
C ASN A 82 5.73 -10.38 7.99
N PRO A 83 6.05 -11.56 8.56
CA PRO A 83 7.04 -11.70 9.63
C PRO A 83 8.49 -11.51 9.17
N ALA A 84 8.71 -11.16 7.90
CA ALA A 84 10.03 -10.93 7.37
C ALA A 84 10.67 -9.65 7.93
N LYS A 85 12.01 -9.62 7.97
CA LYS A 85 12.79 -8.44 8.37
C LYS A 85 12.68 -7.34 7.31
N LYS A 86 13.06 -6.11 7.70
CA LYS A 86 13.02 -4.90 6.85
C LYS A 86 13.45 -5.17 5.41
N ASP A 87 14.68 -5.62 5.18
CA ASP A 87 15.23 -5.76 3.83
C ASP A 87 14.42 -6.69 2.93
N GLU A 88 13.80 -7.73 3.50
CA GLU A 88 12.95 -8.64 2.74
C GLU A 88 11.55 -8.05 2.51
N GLN A 89 11.01 -7.33 3.50
CA GLN A 89 9.78 -6.57 3.29
C GLN A 89 9.92 -5.47 2.25
N ILE A 90 11.08 -4.81 2.15
CA ILE A 90 11.40 -3.84 1.10
C ILE A 90 11.28 -4.51 -0.28
N LYS A 91 11.89 -5.69 -0.49
CA LYS A 91 11.72 -6.45 -1.74
C LYS A 91 10.25 -6.80 -2.01
N HIS A 92 9.49 -7.18 -0.97
CA HIS A 92 8.07 -7.45 -1.12
C HIS A 92 7.29 -6.19 -1.57
N ILE A 93 7.61 -5.02 -1.03
CA ILE A 93 7.01 -3.76 -1.48
C ILE A 93 7.37 -3.50 -2.95
N GLU A 94 8.65 -3.61 -3.33
CA GLU A 94 9.10 -3.39 -4.71
C GLU A 94 8.42 -4.32 -5.72
N GLU A 95 8.31 -5.61 -5.41
CA GLU A 95 7.59 -6.57 -6.26
C GLU A 95 6.10 -6.27 -6.35
N SER A 96 5.50 -5.83 -5.23
CA SER A 96 4.10 -5.41 -5.21
C SER A 96 3.86 -4.19 -6.08
N ILE A 97 4.75 -3.19 -6.03
CA ILE A 97 4.68 -2.02 -6.91
C ILE A 97 4.76 -2.45 -8.36
N ARG A 98 5.75 -3.30 -8.72
CA ARG A 98 5.88 -3.84 -10.08
C ARG A 98 4.62 -4.54 -10.53
N PHE A 99 4.02 -5.35 -9.67
CA PHE A 99 2.79 -6.07 -9.97
C PHE A 99 1.60 -5.13 -10.18
N VAL A 100 1.35 -4.21 -9.26
CA VAL A 100 0.22 -3.26 -9.32
C VAL A 100 0.36 -2.32 -10.53
N ARG A 101 1.57 -1.84 -10.81
CA ARG A 101 1.83 -0.96 -11.97
C ARG A 101 1.49 -1.62 -13.31
N ARG A 102 1.68 -2.96 -13.44
CA ARG A 102 1.23 -3.70 -14.63
C ARG A 102 -0.29 -3.76 -14.79
N GLN A 103 -1.05 -3.55 -13.72
CA GLN A 103 -2.51 -3.50 -13.76
C GLN A 103 -3.05 -2.08 -13.98
N TYR A 104 -2.25 -1.05 -13.62
CA TYR A 104 -2.62 0.36 -13.66
C TYR A 104 -1.44 1.21 -14.16
N GLU A 105 -1.19 1.20 -15.46
CA GLU A 105 0.00 1.83 -16.06
C GLU A 105 0.07 3.34 -15.87
N GLU A 106 -1.09 4.01 -15.82
CA GLU A 106 -1.19 5.47 -15.68
C GLU A 106 -1.21 5.95 -14.22
N LEU A 107 -1.40 5.05 -13.25
CA LEU A 107 -1.47 5.40 -11.83
C LEU A 107 -0.07 5.46 -11.23
N GLU A 108 0.27 6.57 -10.56
CA GLU A 108 1.50 6.65 -9.79
C GLU A 108 1.45 5.67 -8.61
N ILE A 109 2.31 4.64 -8.62
CA ILE A 109 2.44 3.66 -7.53
C ILE A 109 3.79 3.86 -6.83
N ILE A 110 3.75 4.16 -5.53
CA ILE A 110 4.93 4.31 -4.65
C ILE A 110 5.00 3.22 -3.58
N GLY A 111 6.18 3.01 -3.01
CA GLY A 111 6.40 2.14 -1.86
C GLY A 111 6.62 2.94 -0.59
N LEU A 112 6.08 2.46 0.53
CA LEU A 112 6.35 3.04 1.84
C LEU A 112 6.83 1.97 2.83
N TRP A 113 7.86 2.31 3.59
CA TRP A 113 8.28 1.59 4.78
C TRP A 113 7.93 2.42 6.03
N VAL A 114 7.25 1.80 7.00
CA VAL A 114 7.04 2.40 8.32
C VAL A 114 8.00 1.76 9.32
N ASP A 115 8.91 2.58 9.86
CA ASP A 115 9.96 2.11 10.77
C ASP A 115 9.48 1.90 12.21
N GLU A 116 10.38 1.42 13.08
CA GLU A 116 10.13 1.14 14.49
C GLU A 116 9.71 2.37 15.32
N ASN A 117 9.93 3.58 14.80
CA ASN A 117 9.50 4.84 15.41
C ASN A 117 8.22 5.38 14.76
N TRP A 118 7.54 4.57 13.95
CA TRP A 118 6.33 4.92 13.20
C TRP A 118 6.53 6.06 12.20
N LYS A 119 7.77 6.25 11.72
CA LYS A 119 8.07 7.22 10.67
C LYS A 119 7.96 6.55 9.30
N VAL A 120 7.37 7.28 8.35
CA VAL A 120 7.16 6.82 6.99
C VAL A 120 8.36 7.22 6.13
N GLN A 121 8.90 6.26 5.38
CA GLN A 121 9.97 6.43 4.40
C GLN A 121 9.46 5.95 3.04
N GLU A 122 9.51 6.79 2.02
CA GLU A 122 9.27 6.38 0.63
C GLU A 122 10.51 5.69 0.08
N ILE A 123 10.30 4.58 -0.62
CA ILE A 123 11.35 3.71 -1.17
C ILE A 123 11.32 3.67 -2.69
#